data_AF-A0AAE3CBI7-F1
#
_entry.id   AF-A0AAE3CBI7-F1
#
_cell.length_a   1.000
_cell.length_b   1.000
_cell.length_c   1.000
_cell.angle_alpha   90.00
_cell.angle_beta   90.00
_cell.angle_gamma   90.00
#
_symmetry.space_group_name_H-M   'P 1'
#
loop_
_entity.id
_entity.type
_entity.pdbx_description
1 polymer ?
#
loop_
_entity_poly.entity_id
_entity_poly.type
_entity_poly.pdbx_seq_one_letter_code
_entity_poly.pdbx_strand_id
1 'polypeptide(L)' 'MQVAKNSQVEKALERLRAMGLNVNVVGEGDDLAFIFITLDSVLRLISRQMKYPNKSVYFEAPFIVIKVWRG' A
#
# COMPACT_ATOMS: atom_id res chain seq x y z
N MET A 1 -12.02 -21.41 -11.06
CA MET A 1 -12.18 -19.94 -11.14
C MET A 1 -10.91 -19.35 -10.58
N GLN A 2 -10.16 -18.56 -11.37
CA GLN A 2 -8.89 -18.00 -10.92
C GLN A 2 -9.09 -17.15 -9.67
N VAL A 3 -8.32 -17.38 -8.60
CA VAL A 3 -8.38 -16.64 -7.34
C VAL A 3 -8.23 -15.12 -7.55
N ALA A 4 -7.41 -14.70 -8.51
CA ALA A 4 -7.26 -13.29 -8.90
C ALA A 4 -8.56 -12.65 -9.44
N LYS A 5 -9.50 -13.45 -9.95
CA LYS A 5 -10.82 -13.03 -10.47
C LYS A 5 -11.96 -13.36 -9.50
N ASN A 6 -11.63 -13.75 -8.27
CA ASN A 6 -12.63 -13.97 -7.24
C ASN A 6 -13.21 -12.62 -6.81
N SER A 7 -14.54 -12.50 -6.78
CA SER A 7 -15.23 -11.26 -6.44
C SER A 7 -14.89 -10.70 -5.05
N GLN A 8 -14.49 -11.55 -4.10
CA GLN A 8 -14.00 -11.12 -2.79
C GLN A 8 -12.61 -10.49 -2.88
N VAL A 9 -11.73 -11.07 -3.71
CA VAL A 9 -10.39 -10.54 -3.98
C VAL A 9 -10.49 -9.21 -4.72
N GLU A 10 -11.33 -9.12 -5.76
CA GLU A 10 -11.58 -7.86 -6.48
C GLU A 10 -12.05 -6.74 -5.55
N LYS A 11 -13.03 -7.00 -4.69
CA LYS A 11 -13.50 -6.03 -3.69
C LYS A 11 -12.40 -5.61 -2.72
N ALA A 12 -11.52 -6.53 -2.31
CA ALA A 12 -10.39 -6.19 -1.46
C ALA A 12 -9.40 -5.26 -2.19
N LEU A 13 -9.10 -5.55 -3.46
CA LEU A 13 -8.21 -4.72 -4.30
C LEU A 13 -8.79 -3.32 -4.53
N GLU A 14 -10.09 -3.21 -4.77
CA GLU A 14 -10.77 -1.91 -4.89
C GLU A 14 -10.63 -1.07 -3.62
N ARG A 15 -10.81 -1.67 -2.44
CA ARG A 15 -10.63 -0.97 -1.16
C ARG A 15 -9.20 -0.48 -0.97
N LEU A 16 -8.20 -1.31 -1.30
CA LEU A 16 -6.79 -0.92 -1.21
C LEU A 16 -6.47 0.25 -2.15
N ARG A 17 -6.97 0.20 -3.38
CA ARG A 17 -6.82 1.31 -4.35
C ARG A 17 -7.53 2.57 -3.88
N ALA A 18 -8.72 2.45 -3.28
CA ALA A 18 -9.46 3.59 -2.73
C ALA A 18 -8.72 4.27 -1.56
N MET A 19 -7.90 3.53 -0.81
CA MET A 19 -6.99 4.12 0.18
C MET A 19 -5.84 4.93 -0.46
N GLY A 20 -5.58 4.71 -1.76
CA GLY A 20 -4.48 5.31 -2.51
C GLY A 20 -3.22 4.45 -2.54
N LEU A 21 -3.33 3.15 -2.23
CA LEU A 21 -2.24 2.21 -2.39
C LEU A 21 -2.11 1.81 -3.87
N ASN A 22 -0.86 1.67 -4.34
CA ASN A 22 -0.59 1.17 -5.68
C ASN A 22 -0.45 -0.34 -5.61
N VAL A 23 -1.45 -1.05 -6.17
CA VAL A 23 -1.60 -2.49 -6.03
C VAL A 23 -1.55 -3.18 -7.39
N ASN A 24 -0.61 -4.12 -7.53
CA ASN A 24 -0.47 -5.01 -8.68
C ASN A 24 -0.78 -6.45 -8.25
N VAL A 25 -1.44 -7.21 -9.12
CA VAL A 25 -1.81 -8.60 -8.83
C VAL A 25 -1.24 -9.50 -9.91
N VAL A 26 -0.60 -10.58 -9.49
CA VAL A 26 -0.07 -11.61 -10.38
C VAL A 26 -0.69 -12.94 -9.97
N GLY A 27 -1.47 -13.55 -10.87
CA GLY A 27 -1.98 -14.91 -10.65
C GLY A 27 -0.94 -15.96 -11.00
N GLU A 28 -0.87 -17.03 -10.21
CA GLU A 28 -0.09 -18.23 -10.50
C GLU A 28 -1.06 -19.43 -10.53
N GLY A 29 -1.47 -19.82 -11.74
CA GLY A 29 -2.51 -20.83 -11.92
C GLY A 29 -3.90 -20.35 -11.46
N ASP A 30 -4.75 -21.32 -11.11
CA ASP A 30 -6.14 -21.03 -10.71
C ASP A 30 -6.29 -20.74 -9.21
N ASP A 31 -5.41 -21.26 -8.37
CA ASP A 31 -5.60 -21.27 -6.90
C ASP A 31 -4.65 -20.33 -6.14
N LEU A 32 -3.71 -19.66 -6.83
CA LEU A 32 -2.73 -18.78 -6.20
C LEU A 32 -2.68 -17.41 -6.89
N ALA A 33 -2.54 -16.37 -6.08
CA ALA A 33 -2.28 -15.01 -6.57
C ALA A 33 -1.44 -14.24 -5.55
N PHE A 34 -0.55 -13.39 -6.05
CA PHE A 34 0.26 -12.48 -5.27
C PHE A 34 -0.23 -11.05 -5.43
N ILE A 35 -0.30 -10.33 -4.32
CA ILE A 35 -0.67 -8.92 -4.28
C ILE A 35 0.58 -8.14 -3.91
N PHE A 36 1.08 -7.34 -4.84
CA PHE A 36 2.23 -6.48 -4.66
C PHE A 36 1.75 -5.06 -4.37
N ILE A 37 2.25 -4.49 -3.27
CA ILE A 37 1.98 -3.10 -2.88
C ILE A 37 3.31 -2.37 -2.84
N THR A 38 3.42 -1.24 -3.55
CA THR A 38 4.67 -0.48 -3.53
C THR A 38 4.83 0.23 -2.20
N LEU A 39 6.03 0.13 -1.61
CA LEU A 39 6.35 0.79 -0.35
C LEU A 39 6.13 2.29 -0.41
N ASP A 40 6.49 2.92 -1.53
CA ASP A 40 6.24 4.34 -1.78
C ASP A 40 4.75 4.73 -1.64
N SER A 41 3.81 3.89 -2.10
CA SER A 41 2.38 4.18 -1.92
C SER A 41 1.96 4.14 -0.44
N VAL A 42 2.58 3.27 0.36
CA VAL A 42 2.40 3.20 1.82
C VAL A 42 2.98 4.45 2.48
N LEU A 43 4.20 4.86 2.12
CA LEU A 43 4.84 6.07 2.67
C LEU A 43 4.01 7.32 2.35
N ARG A 44 3.49 7.45 1.13
CA ARG A 44 2.59 8.54 0.71
C ARG A 44 1.28 8.53 1.48
N LEU A 45 0.69 7.35 1.72
CA LEU A 45 -0.51 7.20 2.53
C LEU A 45 -0.27 7.71 3.97
N ILE A 46 0.82 7.28 4.61
CA ILE A 46 1.19 7.71 5.97
C ILE A 46 1.41 9.23 5.99
N SER A 47 2.18 9.76 5.04
CA SER A 47 2.47 11.19 4.93
C SER A 47 1.19 12.04 4.82
N ARG A 48 0.21 11.59 4.03
CA ARG A 48 -1.09 12.27 3.90
C ARG A 48 -1.91 12.31 5.19
N GLN A 49 -1.81 11.28 6.04
CA GLN A 49 -2.56 11.23 7.30
C GLN A 49 -1.92 12.08 8.41
N MET A 50 -0.62 12.37 8.30
CA MET A 50 0.10 13.18 9.27
C MET A 50 -0.17 14.67 9.05
N LYS A 51 -0.90 15.31 9.97
CA LYS A 51 -1.25 16.74 9.87
C LYS A 51 -0.12 17.71 10.19
N TYR A 52 0.96 17.23 10.83
CA TYR A 52 2.09 18.08 11.19
C TYR A 52 2.82 18.61 9.94
N PRO A 53 3.13 19.91 9.83
CA PRO A 53 3.63 20.51 8.59
C PRO A 53 5.05 20.05 8.24
N ASN A 54 5.95 20.08 9.21
CA ASN A 54 7.37 19.78 9.02
C ASN A 54 7.65 18.32 9.29
N LYS A 55 7.53 17.50 8.24
CA LYS A 55 7.70 16.06 8.32
C LYS A 55 8.36 15.47 7.08
N SER A 56 9.00 14.33 7.26
CA SER A 56 9.46 13.44 6.19
C SER A 56 9.14 12.00 6.57
N VAL A 57 8.66 11.21 5.60
CA VAL A 57 8.30 9.80 5.78
C VAL A 57 9.13 9.00 4.77
N TYR A 58 9.99 8.12 5.27
CA TYR A 58 10.90 7.33 4.44
C TYR A 58 11.09 5.93 5.02
N PHE A 59 11.65 5.03 4.22
CA PHE A 59 11.97 3.68 4.65
C PHE A 59 13.44 3.55 4.99
N GLU A 60 13.72 2.97 6.14
CA GLU A 60 15.06 2.60 6.59
C GLU A 60 14.92 1.23 7.25
N ALA A 61 15.23 0.17 6.50
CA ALA A 61 14.95 -1.20 6.93
C ALA A 61 15.50 -1.47 8.34
N PRO A 62 14.69 -2.05 9.26
CA PRO A 62 13.36 -2.63 9.06
C PRO A 62 12.18 -1.66 9.30
N PHE A 63 12.42 -0.36 9.38
CA PHE A 63 11.45 0.64 9.84
C PHE A 63 10.92 1.54 8.72
N ILE A 64 9.67 1.97 8.90
CA ILE A 64 9.17 3.21 8.28
C ILE A 64 9.44 4.32 9.27
N VAL A 65 10.29 5.27 8.90
CA VAL A 65 10.71 6.36 9.76
C VAL A 65 9.89 7.61 9.43
N ILE A 66 9.32 8.22 10.47
CA ILE A 66 8.61 9.50 10.39
C ILE A 66 9.44 10.52 11.15
N LYS A 67 10.22 11.31 10.41
CA LYS A 67 11.00 12.42 10.98
C LYS A 67 10.11 13.67 11.06
N VAL A 68 10.00 14.26 12.25
CA VAL A 68 9.30 15.53 12.48
C VAL A 68 10.23 16.52 13.16
N TRP A 69 10.09 17.81 12.87
CA TRP A 69 10.92 18.86 13.47
C TRP A 69 10.14 20.15 13.65
N ARG A 70 10.51 20.94 14.67
CA ARG A 70 9.96 22.28 14.81
C ARG A 70 10.52 23.17 13.70
N GLY A 71 9.64 23.94 13.07
CA GLY A 71 10.00 25.03 12.17
C GLY A 71 10.33 26.28 12.95
#